data_AF-A0A9N9R9K8-F1
#
_entry.id   AF-A0A9N9R9K8-F1
#
_cell.length_a   1.000
_cell.length_b   1.000
_cell.length_c   1.000
_cell.angle_alpha   90.00
_cell.angle_beta   90.00
_cell.angle_gamma   90.00
#
_symmetry.space_group_name_H-M   'P 1'
#
loop_
_entity.id
_entity.type
_entity.pdbx_description
1 polymer ?
#
loop_
_entity_poly.entity_id
_entity_poly.type
_entity_poly.pdbx_seq_one_letter_code
_entity_poly.pdbx_strand_id
1 'polypeptide(L)'
;MDSSASGRPTKSFEESSERSKCRKTELVRSAVDDSVIIRAAQSTLRAKGLRNASELLKEITKSPTRAEKYRSAYKSSSEPDKHNKLTPQEALAMFVEADLTRQQYEIVRNTNKSLYPCYDRLLEAKKECYPPEQHIKVTSLYAEKTLDMLVPTKPVSASAEFSDYEDLE
;
A
#
# COMPACT_ATOMS: atom_id res chain seq x y z
N MET A 1 58.98 16.47 14.79
CA MET A 1 58.20 17.10 15.87
C MET A 1 56.74 16.98 15.47
N ASP A 2 56.16 15.78 15.61
CA ASP A 2 54.73 15.55 15.34
C ASP A 2 54.01 15.46 16.68
N SER A 3 53.21 16.47 16.97
CA SER A 3 52.38 16.54 18.16
C SER A 3 51.22 15.54 18.03
N SER A 4 51.32 14.41 18.73
CA SER A 4 50.23 13.44 18.85
C SER A 4 49.06 14.08 19.58
N ALA A 5 48.01 14.46 18.85
CA ALA A 5 46.78 14.99 19.44
C ALA A 5 46.14 13.93 20.35
N SER A 6 46.22 14.14 21.66
CA SER A 6 45.56 13.31 22.68
C SER A 6 44.05 13.48 22.60
N GLY A 7 43.31 12.44 22.20
CA GLY A 7 41.85 12.50 22.14
C GLY A 7 41.19 11.26 21.54
N ARG A 8 39.85 11.25 21.57
CA ARG A 8 39.03 10.20 20.96
C ARG A 8 39.27 10.19 19.44
N PRO A 9 39.50 9.02 18.80
CA PRO A 9 39.67 8.94 17.35
C PRO A 9 38.51 9.61 16.60
N THR A 10 38.84 10.50 15.67
CA THR A 10 37.86 11.20 14.85
C THR A 10 37.45 10.30 13.69
N LYS A 11 36.15 10.00 13.61
CA LYS A 11 35.58 9.28 12.46
C LYS A 11 35.52 10.19 11.23
N SER A 12 35.63 9.61 10.03
CA SER A 12 35.38 10.30 8.76
C SER A 12 33.93 10.84 8.70
N PHE A 13 33.62 11.73 7.75
CA PHE A 13 32.25 12.26 7.60
C PHE A 13 31.24 11.15 7.34
N GLU A 14 31.55 10.22 6.43
CA GLU A 14 30.65 9.13 6.02
C GLU A 14 30.37 8.14 7.15
N GLU A 15 31.37 7.79 7.95
CA GLU A 15 31.27 6.81 9.04
C GLU A 15 30.70 7.41 10.36
N SER A 16 30.43 8.71 10.36
CA SER A 16 29.88 9.39 11.52
C SER A 16 28.37 9.17 11.65
N SER A 17 27.84 9.24 12.89
CA SER A 17 26.39 9.27 13.10
C SER A 17 25.78 10.55 12.52
N GLU A 18 24.48 10.52 12.18
CA GLU A 18 23.76 11.68 11.66
C GLU A 18 23.89 12.92 12.56
N ARG A 19 23.78 12.76 13.88
CA ARG A 19 24.01 13.86 14.85
C ARG A 19 25.40 14.49 14.70
N SER A 20 26.42 13.66 14.48
CA SER A 20 27.80 14.13 14.29
C SER A 20 28.00 14.79 12.93
N LYS A 21 27.37 14.30 11.87
CA LYS A 21 27.36 14.93 10.54
C LYS A 21 26.71 16.31 10.58
N CYS A 22 25.55 16.44 11.23
CA CYS A 22 24.89 17.74 11.43
C CYS A 22 25.82 18.75 12.11
N ARG A 23 26.49 18.36 13.21
CA ARG A 23 27.46 19.21 13.90
C ARG A 23 28.65 19.59 13.02
N LYS A 24 29.17 18.65 12.21
CA LYS A 24 30.27 18.92 11.29
C LYS A 24 29.88 19.91 10.19
N THR A 25 28.63 19.89 9.71
CA THR A 25 28.12 20.83 8.71
C THR A 25 27.66 22.18 9.26
N GLU A 26 27.62 22.33 10.59
CA GLU A 26 27.09 23.52 11.27
C GLU A 26 27.83 24.79 10.85
N LEU A 27 29.16 24.75 10.82
CA LEU A 27 30.00 25.86 10.38
C LEU A 27 29.64 26.35 8.98
N VAL A 28 29.36 25.43 8.06
CA VAL A 28 29.00 25.77 6.67
C VAL A 28 27.59 26.34 6.60
N ARG A 29 26.64 25.76 7.35
CA ARG A 29 25.24 26.23 7.41
C ARG A 29 25.08 27.58 8.10
N SER A 30 25.95 27.92 9.06
CA SER A 30 25.89 29.21 9.74
C SER A 30 26.60 30.32 8.97
N ALA A 31 27.59 29.99 8.15
CA ALA A 31 28.44 30.97 7.45
C ALA A 31 27.94 31.33 6.05
N VAL A 32 27.12 30.47 5.43
CA VAL A 32 26.75 30.59 4.01
C VAL A 32 25.23 30.52 3.86
N ASP A 33 24.69 31.34 2.96
CA ASP A 33 23.28 31.34 2.63
C ASP A 33 22.82 30.01 2.00
N ASP A 34 21.60 29.60 2.30
CA ASP A 34 20.98 28.37 1.78
C ASP A 34 21.01 28.30 0.25
N SER A 35 20.84 29.42 -0.43
CA SER A 35 20.85 29.50 -1.90
C SER A 35 22.20 29.11 -2.51
N VAL A 36 23.29 29.50 -1.87
CA VAL A 36 24.67 29.18 -2.28
C VAL A 36 24.96 27.71 -2.03
N ILE A 37 24.52 27.17 -0.89
CA ILE A 37 24.66 25.74 -0.55
C ILE A 37 23.90 24.88 -1.58
N ILE A 38 22.66 25.25 -1.91
CA ILE A 38 21.85 24.58 -2.94
C ILE A 38 22.55 24.62 -4.29
N ARG A 39 23.10 25.77 -4.70
CA ARG A 39 23.80 25.91 -5.98
C ARG A 39 25.07 25.07 -6.03
N ALA A 40 25.85 25.03 -4.94
CA ALA A 40 27.05 24.20 -4.83
C ALA A 40 26.70 22.71 -4.93
N ALA A 41 25.64 22.26 -4.24
CA ALA A 41 25.12 20.91 -4.34
C ALA A 41 24.72 20.56 -5.79
N GLN A 42 24.01 21.45 -6.50
CA GLN A 42 23.68 21.24 -7.92
C GLN A 42 24.92 21.08 -8.79
N SER A 43 25.92 21.96 -8.62
CA SER A 43 27.17 21.91 -9.40
C SER A 43 27.94 20.61 -9.18
N THR A 44 28.05 20.16 -7.92
CA THR A 44 28.73 18.89 -7.60
C THR A 44 27.99 17.67 -8.16
N LEU A 45 26.65 17.65 -8.12
CA LEU A 45 25.86 16.59 -8.73
C LEU A 45 26.03 16.54 -10.25
N ARG A 46 26.06 17.70 -10.93
CA ARG A 46 26.32 17.77 -12.38
C ARG A 46 27.72 17.30 -12.73
N ALA A 47 28.74 17.70 -11.96
CA ALA A 47 30.12 17.26 -12.16
C ALA A 47 30.27 15.73 -12.01
N LYS A 48 29.50 15.12 -11.10
CA LYS A 48 29.42 13.66 -10.93
C LYS A 48 28.58 12.94 -12.00
N GLY A 49 28.03 13.66 -12.98
CA GLY A 49 27.16 13.08 -14.01
C GLY A 49 25.71 12.80 -13.56
N LEU A 50 25.35 13.12 -12.31
CA LEU A 50 24.02 12.91 -11.73
C LEU A 50 23.05 14.03 -12.13
N ARG A 51 22.79 14.16 -13.45
CA ARG A 51 21.99 15.26 -14.03
C ARG A 51 20.56 15.29 -13.47
N ASN A 52 19.90 14.13 -13.38
CA ASN A 52 18.53 14.02 -12.86
C ASN A 52 18.42 14.44 -11.39
N ALA A 53 19.40 14.05 -10.56
CA ALA A 53 19.42 14.46 -9.14
C ALA A 53 19.59 15.97 -8.99
N SER A 54 20.46 16.59 -9.81
CA SER A 54 20.61 18.05 -9.81
C SER A 54 19.34 18.77 -10.23
N GLU A 55 18.61 18.25 -11.23
CA GLU A 55 17.37 18.88 -11.69
C GLU A 55 16.24 18.69 -10.67
N LEU A 56 16.11 17.49 -10.07
CA LEU A 56 15.16 17.26 -8.99
C LEU A 56 15.38 18.21 -7.80
N LEU A 57 16.64 18.38 -7.37
CA LEU A 57 16.96 19.29 -6.29
C LEU A 57 16.55 20.73 -6.63
N LYS A 58 16.82 21.19 -7.86
CA LYS A 58 16.38 22.49 -8.37
C LYS A 58 14.86 22.63 -8.36
N GLU A 59 14.13 21.61 -8.79
CA GLU A 59 12.67 21.64 -8.85
C GLU A 59 12.01 21.65 -7.48
N ILE A 60 12.51 20.84 -6.55
CA ILE A 60 12.04 20.78 -5.17
C ILE A 60 12.29 22.12 -4.46
N THR A 61 13.43 22.76 -4.71
CA THR A 61 13.75 24.07 -4.11
C THR A 61 12.91 25.23 -4.65
N LYS A 62 12.30 25.10 -5.84
CA LYS A 62 11.46 26.16 -6.43
C LYS A 62 10.10 26.29 -5.76
N SER A 63 9.52 25.20 -5.26
CA SER A 63 8.22 25.23 -4.61
C SER A 63 8.04 24.04 -3.66
N PRO A 64 7.63 24.27 -2.39
CA PRO A 64 7.43 23.20 -1.41
C PRO A 64 6.34 22.22 -1.83
N THR A 65 5.30 22.68 -2.56
CA THR A 65 4.22 21.81 -3.05
C THR A 65 4.72 20.79 -4.06
N ARG A 66 5.78 21.10 -4.81
CA ARG A 66 6.37 20.18 -5.78
C ARG A 66 7.09 19.02 -5.09
N ALA A 67 7.72 19.28 -3.95
CA ALA A 67 8.31 18.24 -3.10
C ALA A 67 7.25 17.23 -2.63
N GLU A 68 6.10 17.73 -2.18
CA GLU A 68 4.97 16.90 -1.75
C GLU A 68 4.42 16.05 -2.90
N LYS A 69 4.25 16.63 -4.09
CA LYS A 69 3.80 15.90 -5.28
C LYS A 69 4.75 14.74 -5.62
N TYR A 70 6.06 14.98 -5.64
CA TYR A 70 7.03 13.90 -5.86
C TYR A 70 6.96 12.82 -4.79
N ARG A 71 6.82 13.20 -3.52
CA ARG A 71 6.69 12.26 -2.40
C ARG A 71 5.44 11.39 -2.54
N SER A 72 4.30 11.99 -2.88
CA SER A 72 3.03 11.29 -3.03
C SER A 72 3.05 10.36 -4.24
N ALA A 73 3.56 10.84 -5.39
CA ALA A 73 3.71 10.02 -6.60
C ALA A 73 4.63 8.81 -6.38
N TYR A 74 5.76 9.01 -5.70
CA TYR A 74 6.68 7.93 -5.36
C TYR A 74 6.04 6.92 -4.41
N LYS A 75 5.28 7.37 -3.40
CA LYS A 75 4.55 6.45 -2.52
C LYS A 75 3.47 5.67 -3.28
N SER A 76 2.70 6.32 -4.14
CA SER A 76 1.67 5.62 -4.92
C SER A 76 2.24 4.60 -5.90
N SER A 77 3.45 4.82 -6.43
CA SER A 77 4.10 3.86 -7.33
C SER A 77 4.92 2.79 -6.60
N SER A 78 5.40 3.08 -5.39
CA SER A 78 6.21 2.15 -4.59
C SER A 78 5.37 1.20 -3.74
N GLU A 79 4.16 1.60 -3.35
CA GLU A 79 3.24 0.71 -2.65
C GLU A 79 2.58 -0.22 -3.67
N PRO A 80 2.64 -1.55 -3.50
CA PRO A 80 1.93 -2.48 -4.38
C PRO A 80 0.43 -2.13 -4.33
N ASP A 81 -0.20 -2.00 -5.51
CA ASP A 81 -1.57 -1.51 -5.66
C ASP A 81 -2.47 -2.02 -4.54
N LYS A 82 -3.09 -1.10 -3.79
CA LYS A 82 -4.06 -1.45 -2.74
C LYS A 82 -5.23 -2.29 -3.27
N HIS A 83 -5.42 -2.30 -4.59
CA HIS A 83 -6.41 -3.08 -5.34
C HIS A 83 -5.99 -4.53 -5.61
N ASN A 84 -4.78 -4.94 -5.22
CA ASN A 84 -4.34 -6.31 -5.45
C ASN A 84 -4.99 -7.34 -4.54
N LYS A 85 -5.93 -6.98 -3.64
CA LYS A 85 -6.62 -7.95 -2.77
C LYS A 85 -8.09 -8.01 -3.13
N LEU A 86 -8.61 -9.21 -3.37
CA LEU A 86 -10.05 -9.42 -3.49
C LEU A 86 -10.75 -9.05 -2.19
N THR A 87 -11.93 -8.44 -2.31
CA THR A 87 -12.81 -8.22 -1.17
C THR A 87 -13.30 -9.56 -0.62
N PRO A 88 -13.69 -9.64 0.66
CA PRO A 88 -14.23 -10.87 1.23
C PRO A 88 -15.47 -11.39 0.47
N GLN A 89 -16.35 -10.49 0.00
CA GLN A 89 -17.52 -10.87 -0.80
C GLN A 89 -17.13 -11.42 -2.18
N GLU A 90 -16.23 -10.77 -2.93
CA GLU A 90 -15.77 -11.29 -4.23
C GLU A 90 -15.07 -12.64 -4.09
N ALA A 91 -14.23 -12.78 -3.06
CA ALA A 91 -13.56 -14.03 -2.78
C ALA A 91 -14.55 -15.14 -2.36
N LEU A 92 -15.63 -14.78 -1.66
CA LEU A 92 -16.70 -15.72 -1.31
C LEU A 92 -17.53 -16.12 -2.55
N ALA A 93 -17.84 -15.19 -3.45
CA ALA A 93 -18.51 -15.48 -4.71
C ALA A 93 -17.70 -16.48 -5.52
N MET A 94 -16.41 -16.22 -5.74
CA MET A 94 -15.50 -17.15 -6.42
C MET A 94 -15.43 -18.52 -5.70
N PHE A 95 -15.36 -18.53 -4.36
CA PHE A 95 -15.32 -19.77 -3.57
C PHE A 95 -16.58 -20.64 -3.80
N VAL A 96 -17.76 -20.02 -3.92
CA VAL A 96 -19.04 -20.71 -4.14
C VAL A 96 -19.22 -21.10 -5.61
N GLU A 97 -18.92 -20.21 -6.55
CA GLU A 97 -19.06 -20.45 -7.99
C GLU A 97 -18.11 -21.55 -8.49
N ALA A 98 -16.89 -21.60 -7.96
CA ALA A 98 -15.90 -22.63 -8.29
C ALA A 98 -16.01 -23.89 -7.42
N ASP A 99 -17.03 -23.98 -6.55
CA ASP A 99 -17.32 -25.09 -5.64
C ASP A 99 -16.07 -25.60 -4.89
N LEU A 100 -15.31 -24.66 -4.33
CA LEU A 100 -14.04 -24.98 -3.69
C LEU A 100 -14.24 -25.53 -2.28
N THR A 101 -13.50 -26.58 -1.95
CA THR A 101 -13.29 -26.95 -0.54
C THR A 101 -12.38 -25.95 0.16
N ARG A 102 -12.44 -25.91 1.49
CA ARG A 102 -11.53 -25.07 2.31
C ARG A 102 -10.06 -25.32 1.96
N GLN A 103 -9.66 -26.58 1.83
CA GLN A 103 -8.28 -26.94 1.53
C GLN A 103 -7.85 -26.44 0.15
N GLN A 104 -8.70 -26.58 -0.87
CA GLN A 104 -8.41 -26.06 -2.21
C GLN A 104 -8.29 -24.54 -2.22
N TYR A 105 -9.17 -23.84 -1.49
CA TYR A 105 -9.06 -22.39 -1.34
C TYR A 105 -7.75 -21.97 -0.67
N GLU A 106 -7.32 -22.68 0.39
CA GLU A 106 -6.04 -22.40 1.04
C GLU A 106 -4.84 -22.66 0.11
N ILE A 107 -4.91 -23.68 -0.76
CA ILE A 107 -3.91 -23.92 -1.81
C ILE A 107 -3.87 -22.74 -2.80
N VAL A 108 -5.02 -22.32 -3.32
CA VAL A 108 -5.13 -21.15 -4.24
C VAL A 108 -4.63 -19.88 -3.58
N ARG A 109 -4.96 -19.66 -2.31
CA ARG A 109 -4.43 -18.52 -1.56
C ARG A 109 -2.91 -18.59 -1.39
N ASN A 110 -2.35 -19.77 -1.22
CA ASN A 110 -0.91 -19.93 -1.06
C ASN A 110 -0.14 -19.64 -2.35
N THR A 111 -0.76 -19.75 -3.54
CA THR A 111 -0.13 -19.32 -4.80
C THR A 111 -0.05 -17.79 -4.91
N ASN A 112 -1.05 -17.06 -4.39
CA ASN A 112 -1.02 -15.60 -4.34
C ASN A 112 -1.65 -15.04 -3.05
N LYS A 113 -0.84 -14.96 -1.99
CA LYS A 113 -1.28 -14.49 -0.66
C LYS A 113 -1.64 -13.01 -0.62
N SER A 114 -1.12 -12.21 -1.55
CA SER A 114 -1.50 -10.82 -1.71
C SER A 114 -2.93 -10.70 -2.22
N LEU A 115 -3.35 -11.58 -3.14
CA LEU A 115 -4.65 -11.50 -3.81
C LEU A 115 -5.81 -12.05 -3.01
N TYR A 116 -5.67 -13.24 -2.43
CA TYR A 116 -6.78 -13.89 -1.78
C TYR A 116 -6.81 -13.59 -0.26
N PRO A 117 -7.95 -13.12 0.29
CA PRO A 117 -8.10 -12.94 1.73
C PRO A 117 -7.97 -14.28 2.49
N CYS A 118 -7.69 -14.23 3.79
CA CYS A 118 -7.68 -15.45 4.59
C CYS A 118 -9.09 -16.04 4.72
N TYR A 119 -9.16 -17.36 4.95
CA TYR A 119 -10.42 -18.07 5.09
C TYR A 119 -11.30 -17.52 6.22
N ASP A 120 -10.71 -16.98 7.29
CA ASP A 120 -11.46 -16.35 8.39
C ASP A 120 -12.31 -15.17 7.92
N ARG A 121 -11.80 -14.36 6.98
CA ARG A 121 -12.57 -13.27 6.37
C ARG A 121 -13.70 -13.78 5.48
N LEU A 122 -13.50 -14.92 4.82
CA LEU A 122 -14.59 -15.58 4.09
C LEU A 122 -15.65 -16.09 5.06
N LEU A 123 -15.26 -16.58 6.23
CA LEU A 123 -16.19 -17.06 7.25
C LEU A 123 -17.05 -15.91 7.79
N GLU A 124 -16.46 -14.73 8.00
CA GLU A 124 -17.20 -13.51 8.34
C GLU A 124 -18.22 -13.17 7.25
N ALA A 125 -17.80 -13.12 5.98
CA ALA A 125 -18.71 -12.89 4.85
C ALA A 125 -19.81 -13.97 4.74
N LYS A 126 -19.51 -15.24 5.01
CA LYS A 126 -20.51 -16.32 5.06
C LYS A 126 -21.56 -16.06 6.15
N LYS A 127 -21.14 -15.64 7.34
CA LYS A 127 -22.04 -15.30 8.45
C LYS A 127 -22.99 -14.15 8.08
N GLU A 128 -22.52 -13.16 7.34
CA GLU A 128 -23.35 -12.06 6.85
C GLU A 128 -24.43 -12.48 5.84
N CYS A 129 -24.25 -13.63 5.19
CA CYS A 129 -25.18 -14.23 4.23
C CYS A 129 -26.14 -15.23 4.88
N TYR A 130 -25.83 -15.76 6.07
CA TYR A 130 -26.73 -16.66 6.79
C TYR A 130 -27.85 -15.88 7.49
N PRO A 131 -29.06 -16.45 7.58
CA PRO A 131 -30.11 -15.85 8.38
C PRO A 131 -29.75 -15.91 9.87
N PRO A 132 -30.35 -15.03 10.71
CA PRO A 132 -30.08 -15.01 12.15
C PRO A 132 -30.40 -16.36 12.81
N GLU A 133 -29.61 -16.73 13.82
CA GLU A 133 -29.71 -18.04 14.51
C GLU A 133 -31.11 -18.31 15.10
N GLN A 134 -31.84 -17.26 15.47
CA GLN A 134 -33.22 -17.35 15.99
C GLN A 134 -34.20 -18.01 15.02
N HIS A 135 -33.88 -17.98 13.72
CA HIS A 135 -34.72 -18.48 12.64
C HIS A 135 -34.24 -19.83 12.08
N ILE A 136 -33.18 -20.43 12.66
CA ILE A 136 -32.62 -21.71 12.23
C ILE A 136 -32.70 -22.70 13.41
N LYS A 137 -33.27 -23.88 13.16
CA LYS A 137 -33.23 -25.01 14.09
C LYS A 137 -32.55 -26.18 13.40
N VAL A 138 -31.36 -26.57 13.87
CA VAL A 138 -30.65 -27.75 13.36
C VAL A 138 -30.64 -28.83 14.44
N THR A 139 -31.22 -29.98 14.13
CA THR A 139 -31.19 -31.21 14.94
C THR A 139 -30.44 -32.29 14.15
N SER A 140 -30.02 -33.39 14.81
CA SER A 140 -29.32 -34.50 14.14
C SER A 140 -30.10 -35.14 12.99
N LEU A 141 -31.43 -35.03 12.99
CA LEU A 141 -32.31 -35.65 12.00
C LEU A 141 -32.80 -34.70 10.92
N TYR A 142 -32.86 -33.40 11.20
CA TYR A 142 -33.45 -32.43 10.29
C TYR A 142 -32.97 -31.00 10.59
N ALA A 143 -33.14 -30.11 9.62
CA ALA A 143 -32.97 -28.67 9.80
C ALA A 143 -34.23 -27.93 9.35
N GLU A 144 -34.75 -27.05 10.19
CA GLU A 144 -35.92 -26.19 9.92
C GLU A 144 -35.50 -24.73 9.84
N LYS A 145 -36.17 -23.96 8.98
CA LYS A 145 -36.06 -22.50 8.93
C LYS A 145 -37.43 -21.86 8.69
N THR A 146 -37.60 -20.62 9.14
CA THR A 146 -38.85 -19.86 8.89
C THR A 146 -38.98 -19.47 7.42
N LEU A 147 -40.18 -19.62 6.86
CA LEU A 147 -40.46 -19.40 5.44
C LEU A 147 -40.21 -17.95 4.97
N ASP A 148 -40.42 -16.97 5.85
CA ASP A 148 -40.24 -15.54 5.54
C ASP A 148 -38.78 -15.19 5.16
N MET A 149 -37.82 -16.07 5.46
CA MET A 149 -36.39 -15.91 5.15
C MET A 149 -35.95 -16.65 3.89
N LEU A 150 -36.88 -17.26 3.14
CA LEU A 150 -36.57 -17.89 1.85
C LEU A 150 -36.44 -16.86 0.72
N VAL A 151 -37.02 -15.68 0.90
CA VAL A 151 -36.89 -14.55 -0.04
C VAL A 151 -35.54 -13.87 0.20
N PRO A 152 -34.73 -13.60 -0.83
CA PRO A 152 -33.42 -12.96 -0.66
C PRO A 152 -33.58 -11.62 0.07
N THR A 153 -33.07 -11.54 1.30
CA THR A 153 -33.25 -10.39 2.19
C THR A 153 -32.33 -9.21 1.89
N LYS A 154 -31.45 -9.34 0.89
CA LYS A 154 -30.61 -8.25 0.41
C LYS A 154 -30.78 -8.15 -1.11
N PRO A 155 -31.11 -6.97 -1.65
CA PRO A 155 -31.07 -6.78 -3.09
C PRO A 155 -29.64 -7.03 -3.54
N VAL A 156 -29.45 -8.06 -4.38
CA VAL A 156 -28.28 -8.15 -5.26
C VAL A 156 -28.26 -6.82 -5.98
N SER A 157 -27.23 -6.01 -5.73
CA SER A 157 -27.08 -4.70 -6.37
C SER A 157 -27.21 -4.90 -7.88
N ALA A 158 -28.36 -4.52 -8.42
CA ALA A 158 -28.63 -4.47 -9.84
C ALA A 158 -27.81 -3.33 -10.42
N SER A 159 -26.54 -3.62 -10.71
CA SER A 159 -25.69 -2.80 -11.56
C SER A 159 -25.14 -3.70 -12.65
N ALA A 160 -26.05 -4.08 -13.55
CA ALA A 160 -25.71 -4.47 -14.90
C ALA A 160 -26.67 -3.68 -15.78
N GLU A 161 -26.16 -2.57 -16.31
CA GLU A 161 -26.78 -1.81 -17.37
C GLU A 161 -27.11 -2.78 -18.52
N PHE A 162 -28.40 -3.01 -18.75
CA PHE A 162 -28.87 -3.67 -19.96
C PHE A 162 -28.76 -2.64 -21.08
N SER A 163 -27.57 -2.57 -21.68
CA SER A 163 -27.29 -1.77 -22.86
C SER A 163 -28.13 -2.29 -24.03
N ASP A 164 -29.07 -1.45 -24.45
CA ASP A 164 -29.74 -1.37 -25.74
C ASP A 164 -29.24 -2.33 -26.82
N TYR A 165 -30.09 -3.29 -27.18
CA TYR A 165 -30.11 -3.97 -28.47
C TYR A 165 -31.58 -4.06 -28.91
N GLU A 166 -32.14 -2.92 -29.32
CA GLU A 166 -33.22 -2.91 -30.32
C GLU A 166 -32.58 -2.50 -31.64
N ASP A 167 -32.24 -3.51 -32.45
CA ASP A 167 -32.01 -3.35 -33.88
C ASP A 167 -32.58 -4.57 -34.60
N LEU A 168 -33.49 -4.28 -35.53
CA LEU A 168 -33.88 -5.03 -36.73
C LEU A 168 -34.97 -6.13 -36.61
N GLU A 169 -36.21 -5.72 -36.92
CA GLU A 169 -36.97 -6.26 -38.07
C GLU A 169 -37.95 -5.22 -38.63
#